data_AF-A0A968Y4U5-F1
#
_entry.id   AF-A0A968Y4U5-F1
#
_cell.length_a   1.000
_cell.length_b   1.000
_cell.length_c   1.000
_cell.angle_alpha   90.00
_cell.angle_beta   90.00
_cell.angle_gamma   90.00
#
_symmetry.space_group_name_H-M   'P 1'
#
loop_
_entity.id
_entity.type
_entity.pdbx_description
1 polymer ?
#
loop_
_entity_poly.entity_id
_entity_poly.type
_entity_poly.pdbx_seq_one_letter_code
_entity_poly.pdbx_strand_id
1 'polypeptide(L)'
;RGHRPYKGGRGGGVELMLVAGFSGIGKTAAINEVHKPIVRQRGYFIKGKYDQFGRNIPFSAFVQSFRDLMAQLLGETKTKLEQWRSKILQAVGENGQVIIDVIPELERIIGKQPPVPELSGSAAQNRFNLLFQKFIQVFTAKEHPLVIFLDDLQWADSASLALLKLLLTEMETGYLLVLGAYRDNEVFPAHPLMLVLEEIKKQQQKLTQLLSLLWR
;
A
#
# COMPACT_ATOMS: atom_id res chain seq x y z
N ARG A 1 24.09 20.13 -8.86
CA ARG A 1 24.85 18.86 -8.98
C ARG A 1 23.85 17.75 -9.24
N GLY A 2 24.05 16.98 -10.32
CA GLY A 2 23.01 16.19 -10.99
C GLY A 2 22.23 15.23 -10.11
N HIS A 3 20.90 15.36 -10.13
CA HIS A 3 19.99 14.33 -9.66
C HIS A 3 20.04 13.15 -10.62
N ARG A 4 20.35 11.95 -10.11
CA ARG A 4 20.08 10.73 -10.86
C ARG A 4 18.56 10.48 -10.76
N PRO A 5 17.82 10.40 -11.88
CA PRO A 5 16.43 9.98 -11.83
C PRO A 5 16.34 8.60 -11.17
N TYR A 6 15.38 8.43 -10.25
CA TYR A 6 15.10 7.13 -9.63
C TYR A 6 14.80 6.12 -10.74
N LYS A 7 15.69 5.14 -10.91
CA LYS A 7 15.52 4.03 -11.85
C LYS A 7 14.77 2.90 -11.13
N GLY A 8 13.55 3.18 -10.70
CA GLY A 8 12.72 2.23 -9.95
C GLY A 8 12.39 0.93 -10.70
N GLY A 9 12.24 -0.15 -9.95
CA GLY A 9 11.46 -1.33 -10.36
C GLY A 9 12.18 -2.46 -11.11
N ARG A 10 13.50 -2.40 -11.34
CA ARG A 10 14.20 -3.47 -12.08
C ARG A 10 14.57 -4.72 -11.26
N GLY A 11 14.45 -4.65 -9.93
CA GLY A 11 14.99 -5.68 -9.01
C GLY A 11 14.00 -6.71 -8.46
N GLY A 12 12.70 -6.60 -8.73
CA GLY A 12 11.69 -7.57 -8.26
C GLY A 12 11.49 -7.66 -6.73
N GLY A 13 11.77 -6.58 -5.99
CA GLY A 13 11.63 -6.52 -4.53
C GLY A 13 10.71 -5.40 -4.06
N VAL A 14 10.29 -5.49 -2.79
CA VAL A 14 9.46 -4.47 -2.15
C VAL A 14 10.31 -3.28 -1.73
N GLU A 15 9.90 -2.07 -2.09
CA GLU A 15 10.63 -0.85 -1.77
C GLU A 15 9.74 0.17 -1.06
N LEU A 16 10.30 0.90 -0.09
CA LEU A 16 9.67 2.06 0.54
C LEU A 16 10.44 3.34 0.17
N MET A 17 9.70 4.35 -0.28
CA MET A 17 10.19 5.69 -0.49
C MET A 17 9.34 6.71 0.26
N LEU A 18 9.99 7.54 1.06
CA LEU A 18 9.34 8.52 1.93
C LEU A 18 9.64 9.94 1.49
N VAL A 19 8.64 10.81 1.54
CA VAL A 19 8.75 12.26 1.39
C VAL A 19 8.26 12.93 2.67
N ALA A 20 9.20 13.53 3.40
CA ALA A 20 8.92 14.25 4.63
C ALA A 20 8.86 15.75 4.37
N GLY A 21 7.96 16.49 5.03
CA GLY A 21 7.96 17.95 5.01
C GLY A 21 6.61 18.56 5.43
N PHE A 22 6.57 19.88 5.60
CA PHE A 22 5.38 20.62 6.03
C PHE A 22 4.16 20.45 5.11
N SER A 23 2.97 20.82 5.62
CA SER A 23 1.77 20.92 4.80
C SER A 23 1.96 21.93 3.65
N GLY A 24 1.42 21.63 2.47
CA GLY A 24 1.48 22.53 1.32
C GLY A 24 2.81 22.62 0.57
N ILE A 25 3.89 21.96 1.02
CA ILE A 25 5.24 22.03 0.39
C ILE A 25 5.36 21.26 -0.95
N GLY A 26 4.26 20.73 -1.48
CA GLY A 26 4.25 20.01 -2.77
C GLY A 26 4.65 18.53 -2.69
N LYS A 27 4.54 17.86 -1.53
CA LYS A 27 4.84 16.42 -1.38
C LYS A 27 4.10 15.55 -2.40
N THR A 28 2.79 15.80 -2.56
CA THR A 28 1.96 15.10 -3.54
C THR A 28 2.43 15.36 -4.98
N ALA A 29 2.88 16.58 -5.29
CA ALA A 29 3.40 16.92 -6.62
C ALA A 29 4.72 16.18 -6.91
N ALA A 30 5.64 16.12 -5.93
CA ALA A 30 6.88 15.35 -6.06
C ALA A 30 6.60 13.86 -6.32
N ILE A 31 5.67 13.27 -5.57
CA ILE A 31 5.24 11.88 -5.74
C ILE A 31 4.57 11.65 -7.10
N ASN A 32 3.81 12.63 -7.59
CA ASN A 32 3.21 12.56 -8.92
C ASN A 32 4.25 12.51 -10.05
N GLU A 33 5.45 13.06 -9.86
CA GLU A 33 6.53 12.93 -10.85
C GLU A 33 7.23 11.56 -10.79
N VAL A 34 7.34 10.95 -9.60
CA VAL A 34 8.03 9.66 -9.41
C VAL A 34 7.27 8.49 -10.03
N HIS A 35 5.93 8.49 -10.05
CA HIS A 35 5.16 7.34 -10.55
C HIS A 35 4.98 7.29 -12.07
N LYS A 36 5.15 8.43 -12.79
CA LYS A 36 4.92 8.51 -14.26
C LYS A 36 5.68 7.43 -15.06
N PRO A 37 6.94 7.10 -14.76
CA PRO A 37 7.65 6.01 -15.46
C PRO A 37 7.12 4.61 -15.14
N ILE A 38 6.50 4.40 -13.97
CA ILE A 38 6.02 3.10 -13.50
C ILE A 38 4.65 2.77 -14.11
N VAL A 39 3.74 3.74 -14.14
CA VAL A 39 2.44 3.58 -14.84
C VAL A 39 2.63 3.30 -16.33
N ARG A 40 3.67 3.89 -16.95
CA ARG A 40 4.04 3.59 -18.34
C ARG A 40 4.42 2.13 -18.59
N GLN A 41 4.72 1.35 -17.57
CA GLN A 41 5.05 -0.09 -17.67
C GLN A 41 3.86 -1.01 -17.37
N ARG A 42 2.61 -0.53 -17.49
CA ARG A 42 1.38 -1.28 -17.17
C ARG A 42 1.24 -1.68 -15.68
N GLY A 43 1.88 -0.91 -14.80
CA GLY A 43 1.68 -1.02 -13.36
C GLY A 43 0.42 -0.30 -12.89
N TYR A 44 -0.11 -0.73 -11.75
CA TYR A 44 -1.19 -0.04 -11.06
C TYR A 44 -0.62 1.02 -10.12
N PHE A 45 -1.25 2.19 -10.10
CA PHE A 45 -0.99 3.23 -9.12
C PHE A 45 -2.27 3.49 -8.34
N ILE A 46 -2.18 3.35 -7.02
CA ILE A 46 -3.31 3.52 -6.12
C ILE A 46 -2.95 4.45 -4.98
N LYS A 47 -3.92 5.22 -4.50
CA LYS A 47 -3.69 6.25 -3.50
C LYS A 47 -4.63 6.10 -2.32
N GLY A 48 -4.05 6.21 -1.12
CA GLY A 48 -4.75 6.34 0.14
C GLY A 48 -4.31 7.60 0.87
N LYS A 49 -5.19 8.16 1.68
CA LYS A 49 -4.87 9.28 2.56
C LYS A 49 -5.42 9.02 3.96
N TYR A 50 -4.58 9.20 4.97
CA TYR A 50 -5.03 9.21 6.35
C TYR A 50 -5.62 10.57 6.72
N ASP A 51 -6.59 10.56 7.62
CA ASP A 51 -7.25 11.76 8.12
C ASP A 51 -6.97 11.94 9.61
N GLN A 52 -6.72 13.18 10.02
CA GLN A 52 -6.43 13.53 11.41
C GLN A 52 -7.57 13.17 12.37
N PHE A 53 -8.81 13.25 11.92
CA PHE A 53 -10.02 12.97 12.69
C PHE A 53 -10.49 11.51 12.52
N GLY A 54 -9.95 10.80 11.51
CA GLY A 54 -10.28 9.41 11.17
C GLY A 54 -9.36 8.34 11.77
N ARG A 55 -8.52 8.68 12.77
CA ARG A 55 -7.49 7.78 13.33
C ARG A 55 -8.02 6.46 13.91
N ASN A 56 -9.32 6.38 14.20
CA ASN A 56 -9.95 5.18 14.76
C ASN A 56 -10.49 4.22 13.70
N ILE A 57 -10.37 4.53 12.40
CA ILE A 57 -10.80 3.65 11.31
C ILE A 57 -9.58 2.85 10.85
N PRO A 58 -9.48 1.56 11.20
CA PRO A 58 -8.33 0.74 10.83
C PRO A 58 -8.20 0.66 9.30
N PHE A 59 -6.96 0.70 8.82
CA PHE A 59 -6.65 0.49 7.40
C PHE A 59 -7.27 1.52 6.43
N SER A 60 -7.79 2.65 6.92
CA SER A 60 -8.58 3.60 6.12
C SER A 60 -7.94 3.98 4.78
N ALA A 61 -6.67 4.40 4.78
CA ALA A 61 -5.96 4.74 3.55
C ALA A 61 -5.70 3.53 2.64
N PHE A 62 -5.37 2.37 3.21
CA PHE A 62 -5.20 1.14 2.43
C PHE A 62 -6.52 0.75 1.75
N VAL A 63 -7.61 0.66 2.51
CA VAL A 63 -8.94 0.36 2.00
C VAL A 63 -9.32 1.34 0.89
N GLN A 64 -9.14 2.64 1.10
CA GLN A 64 -9.36 3.65 0.07
C GLN A 64 -8.56 3.35 -1.21
N SER A 65 -7.27 3.08 -1.08
CA SER A 65 -6.42 2.79 -2.25
C SER A 65 -6.83 1.53 -3.00
N PHE A 66 -7.30 0.49 -2.30
CA PHE A 66 -7.76 -0.74 -2.94
C PHE A 66 -9.16 -0.61 -3.54
N ARG A 67 -10.02 0.28 -3.04
CA ARG A 67 -11.26 0.66 -3.75
C ARG A 67 -10.94 1.25 -5.12
N ASP A 68 -9.97 2.15 -5.19
CA ASP A 68 -9.49 2.70 -6.46
C ASP A 68 -8.95 1.59 -7.38
N LEU A 69 -8.23 0.59 -6.83
CA LEU A 69 -7.78 -0.57 -7.61
C LEU A 69 -8.97 -1.34 -8.18
N MET A 70 -9.99 -1.65 -7.38
CA MET A 70 -11.15 -2.40 -7.83
C MET A 70 -11.86 -1.66 -8.99
N ALA A 71 -11.96 -0.34 -8.90
CA ALA A 71 -12.50 0.48 -9.98
C ALA A 71 -11.66 0.38 -11.26
N GLN A 72 -10.32 0.41 -11.16
CA GLN A 72 -9.42 0.21 -12.30
C GLN A 72 -9.59 -1.18 -12.93
N LEU A 73 -9.68 -2.24 -12.12
CA LEU A 73 -9.89 -3.61 -12.60
C LEU A 73 -11.24 -3.77 -13.31
N LEU A 74 -12.31 -3.17 -12.78
CA LEU A 74 -13.64 -3.21 -13.39
C LEU A 74 -13.70 -2.49 -14.74
N GLY A 75 -12.76 -1.58 -15.02
CA GLY A 75 -12.60 -0.93 -16.32
C GLY A 75 -11.77 -1.72 -17.34
N GLU A 76 -11.15 -2.84 -16.95
CA GLU A 76 -10.35 -3.68 -17.85
C GLU A 76 -11.23 -4.52 -18.79
N THR A 77 -10.60 -5.12 -19.80
CA THR A 77 -11.29 -6.04 -20.71
C THR A 77 -11.82 -7.25 -19.95
N LYS A 78 -12.93 -7.85 -20.43
CA LYS A 78 -13.51 -9.05 -19.81
C LYS A 78 -12.48 -10.15 -19.57
N THR A 79 -11.60 -10.41 -20.55
CA THR A 79 -10.54 -11.43 -20.43
C THR A 79 -9.56 -11.14 -19.30
N LYS A 80 -9.12 -9.88 -19.14
CA LYS A 80 -8.23 -9.51 -18.03
C LYS A 80 -8.95 -9.55 -16.70
N LEU A 81 -10.21 -9.11 -16.64
CA LEU A 81 -11.01 -9.15 -15.42
C LEU A 81 -11.18 -10.60 -14.93
N GLU A 82 -11.42 -11.55 -15.82
CA GLU A 82 -11.47 -12.98 -15.47
C GLU A 82 -10.12 -13.53 -14.98
N GLN A 83 -9.01 -13.09 -15.57
CA GLN A 83 -7.67 -13.44 -15.07
C GLN A 83 -7.46 -12.91 -13.64
N TRP A 84 -7.85 -11.67 -13.36
CA TRP A 84 -7.78 -11.11 -12.01
C TRP A 84 -8.69 -11.83 -11.04
N ARG A 85 -9.94 -12.10 -11.45
CA ARG A 85 -10.89 -12.89 -10.66
C ARG A 85 -10.28 -14.22 -10.24
N SER A 86 -9.71 -14.97 -11.17
CA SER A 86 -9.08 -16.27 -10.89
C SER A 86 -7.91 -16.15 -9.91
N LYS A 87 -6.99 -15.19 -10.13
CA LYS A 87 -5.85 -14.96 -9.25
C LYS A 87 -6.25 -14.54 -7.84
N ILE A 88 -7.24 -13.65 -7.73
CA ILE A 88 -7.73 -13.18 -6.43
C ILE A 88 -8.40 -14.34 -5.68
N LEU A 89 -9.30 -15.08 -6.33
CA LEU A 89 -9.96 -16.24 -5.72
C LEU A 89 -8.95 -17.27 -5.22
N GLN A 90 -7.90 -17.54 -5.99
CA GLN A 90 -6.81 -18.43 -5.58
C GLN A 90 -6.08 -17.92 -4.34
N ALA A 91 -5.81 -16.62 -4.25
CA ALA A 91 -5.06 -16.03 -3.13
C ALA A 91 -5.88 -15.94 -1.84
N VAL A 92 -7.16 -15.57 -1.93
CA VAL A 92 -8.03 -15.38 -0.76
C VAL A 92 -8.65 -16.69 -0.27
N GLY A 93 -8.79 -17.68 -1.14
CA GLY A 93 -9.44 -18.96 -0.83
C GLY A 93 -10.84 -18.75 -0.26
N GLU A 94 -11.18 -19.52 0.78
CA GLU A 94 -12.48 -19.44 1.47
C GLU A 94 -12.65 -18.18 2.33
N ASN A 95 -11.59 -17.38 2.50
CA ASN A 95 -11.62 -16.20 3.35
C ASN A 95 -11.94 -14.90 2.58
N GLY A 96 -12.36 -14.99 1.31
CA GLY A 96 -12.62 -13.81 0.47
C GLY A 96 -13.60 -12.80 1.09
N GLN A 97 -14.56 -13.27 1.89
CA GLN A 97 -15.53 -12.39 2.58
C GLN A 97 -14.85 -11.41 3.55
N VAL A 98 -13.74 -11.80 4.20
CA VAL A 98 -12.99 -10.89 5.10
C VAL A 98 -12.46 -9.65 4.36
N ILE A 99 -12.09 -9.78 3.08
CA ILE A 99 -11.66 -8.63 2.27
C ILE A 99 -12.88 -7.85 1.73
N ILE A 100 -13.97 -8.53 1.39
CA ILE A 100 -15.22 -7.87 0.96
C ILE A 100 -15.79 -6.98 2.07
N ASP A 101 -15.72 -7.41 3.33
CA ASP A 101 -16.24 -6.63 4.47
C ASP A 101 -15.57 -5.24 4.60
N VAL A 102 -14.32 -5.10 4.13
CA VAL A 102 -13.60 -3.81 4.12
C VAL A 102 -13.61 -3.13 2.75
N ILE A 103 -13.60 -3.90 1.66
CA ILE A 103 -13.60 -3.43 0.25
C ILE A 103 -14.79 -4.10 -0.48
N PRO A 104 -16.02 -3.58 -0.31
CA PRO A 104 -17.23 -4.20 -0.87
C PRO A 104 -17.22 -4.31 -2.40
N GLU A 105 -16.51 -3.41 -3.07
CA GLU A 105 -16.34 -3.39 -4.53
C GLU A 105 -15.71 -4.68 -5.07
N LEU A 106 -14.95 -5.39 -4.24
CA LEU A 106 -14.34 -6.67 -4.61
C LEU A 106 -15.41 -7.75 -4.93
N GLU A 107 -16.58 -7.71 -4.31
CA GLU A 107 -17.68 -8.64 -4.61
C GLU A 107 -18.07 -8.60 -6.09
N ARG A 108 -17.97 -7.42 -6.73
CA ARG A 108 -18.28 -7.27 -8.17
C ARG A 108 -17.28 -7.99 -9.08
N ILE A 109 -16.10 -8.33 -8.57
CA ILE A 109 -15.03 -8.99 -9.31
C ILE A 109 -15.05 -10.50 -9.04
N ILE A 110 -15.07 -10.91 -7.76
CA ILE A 110 -14.96 -12.32 -7.37
C ILE A 110 -16.30 -13.00 -7.06
N GLY A 111 -17.40 -12.23 -7.05
CA GLY A 111 -18.72 -12.70 -6.63
C GLY A 111 -18.85 -12.83 -5.12
N LYS A 112 -20.06 -13.16 -4.66
CA LYS A 112 -20.35 -13.44 -3.24
C LYS A 112 -19.47 -14.57 -2.73
N GLN A 113 -19.01 -14.42 -1.49
CA GLN A 113 -18.14 -15.38 -0.82
C GLN A 113 -18.88 -16.01 0.37
N PRO A 114 -18.49 -17.22 0.81
CA PRO A 114 -19.07 -17.83 2.00
C PRO A 114 -18.75 -17.00 3.26
N PRO A 115 -19.64 -17.01 4.27
CA PRO A 115 -19.36 -16.36 5.54
C PRO A 115 -18.15 -17.03 6.22
N VAL A 116 -17.31 -16.23 6.87
CA VAL A 116 -16.12 -16.71 7.59
C VAL A 116 -16.42 -16.75 9.08
N PRO A 117 -15.91 -17.74 9.84
CA PRO A 117 -16.05 -17.76 11.29
C PRO A 117 -15.58 -16.44 11.91
N GLU A 118 -16.36 -15.92 12.85
CA GLU A 118 -15.97 -14.75 13.63
C GLU A 118 -14.77 -15.11 14.52
N LEU A 119 -13.74 -14.27 14.43
CA LEU A 119 -12.62 -14.28 15.35
C LEU A 119 -12.66 -12.97 16.12
N SER A 120 -12.06 -12.95 17.32
CA SER A 120 -11.96 -11.74 18.14
C SER A 120 -10.50 -11.38 18.42
N GLY A 121 -10.29 -10.11 18.79
CA GLY A 121 -8.99 -9.59 19.21
C GLY A 121 -7.87 -9.85 18.22
N SER A 122 -6.73 -10.34 18.73
CA SER A 122 -5.50 -10.57 17.96
C SER A 122 -5.66 -11.64 16.87
N ALA A 123 -6.51 -12.64 17.07
CA ALA A 123 -6.73 -13.70 16.08
C ALA A 123 -7.39 -13.15 14.80
N ALA A 124 -8.40 -12.28 14.97
CA ALA A 124 -9.03 -11.59 13.84
C ALA A 124 -8.04 -10.70 13.10
N GLN A 125 -7.25 -9.93 13.85
CA GLN A 125 -6.26 -9.01 13.29
C GLN A 125 -5.16 -9.75 12.51
N ASN A 126 -4.65 -10.85 13.05
CA ASN A 126 -3.62 -11.66 12.40
C ASN A 126 -4.15 -12.31 11.11
N ARG A 127 -5.38 -12.84 11.15
CA ARG A 127 -6.03 -13.38 9.95
C ARG A 127 -6.16 -12.31 8.87
N PHE A 128 -6.66 -11.13 9.24
CA PHE A 128 -6.81 -10.02 8.31
C PHE A 128 -5.46 -9.62 7.70
N ASN A 129 -4.43 -9.40 8.52
CA ASN A 129 -3.11 -8.97 8.04
C ASN A 129 -2.50 -9.97 7.05
N LEU A 130 -2.52 -11.26 7.38
CA LEU A 130 -1.98 -12.31 6.50
C LEU A 130 -2.79 -12.44 5.19
N LEU A 131 -4.11 -12.40 5.29
CA LEU A 131 -4.97 -12.47 4.11
C LEU A 131 -4.81 -11.26 3.21
N PHE A 132 -4.73 -10.07 3.80
CA PHE A 132 -4.59 -8.84 3.05
C PHE A 132 -3.21 -8.73 2.41
N GLN A 133 -2.14 -9.20 3.08
CA GLN A 133 -0.82 -9.37 2.45
C GLN A 133 -0.89 -10.28 1.21
N LYS A 134 -1.52 -11.46 1.31
CA LYS A 134 -1.72 -12.38 0.17
C LYS A 134 -2.53 -11.74 -0.96
N PHE A 135 -3.58 -10.99 -0.61
CA PHE A 135 -4.38 -10.24 -1.56
C PHE A 135 -3.55 -9.18 -2.31
N ILE A 136 -2.72 -8.42 -1.58
CA ILE A 136 -1.81 -7.42 -2.18
C ILE A 136 -0.81 -8.09 -3.13
N GLN A 137 -0.25 -9.24 -2.74
CA GLN A 137 0.72 -10.00 -3.53
C GLN A 137 0.23 -10.39 -4.93
N VAL A 138 -1.09 -10.56 -5.11
CA VAL A 138 -1.70 -10.81 -6.43
C VAL A 138 -1.31 -9.73 -7.45
N PHE A 139 -1.15 -8.50 -6.99
CA PHE A 139 -0.89 -7.33 -7.81
C PHE A 139 0.58 -6.91 -7.83
N THR A 140 1.50 -7.68 -7.25
CA THR A 140 2.92 -7.31 -7.15
C THR A 140 3.80 -8.19 -8.06
N ALA A 141 3.38 -8.39 -9.30
CA ALA A 141 4.07 -9.22 -10.28
C ALA A 141 4.88 -8.37 -11.28
N LYS A 142 5.83 -8.98 -11.99
CA LYS A 142 6.70 -8.26 -12.95
C LYS A 142 5.90 -7.58 -14.05
N GLU A 143 4.87 -8.26 -14.51
CA GLU A 143 3.98 -7.82 -15.58
C GLU A 143 3.04 -6.71 -15.13
N HIS A 144 2.81 -6.61 -13.82
CA HIS A 144 1.88 -5.69 -13.17
C HIS A 144 2.48 -5.20 -11.85
N PRO A 145 3.47 -4.30 -11.87
CA PRO A 145 3.99 -3.72 -10.64
C PRO A 145 2.91 -2.87 -9.95
N LEU A 146 2.85 -2.92 -8.63
CA LEU A 146 1.95 -2.09 -7.82
C LEU A 146 2.71 -0.95 -7.17
N VAL A 147 2.19 0.25 -7.32
CA VAL A 147 2.63 1.42 -6.56
C VAL A 147 1.48 1.86 -5.65
N ILE A 148 1.74 1.88 -4.35
CA ILE A 148 0.79 2.38 -3.34
C ILE A 148 1.31 3.71 -2.82
N PHE A 149 0.54 4.77 -2.98
CA PHE A 149 0.83 6.04 -2.34
C PHE A 149 -0.03 6.24 -1.10
N LEU A 150 0.60 6.41 0.06
CA LEU A 150 -0.03 6.70 1.35
C LEU A 150 0.34 8.11 1.80
N ASP A 151 -0.66 8.99 1.87
CA ASP A 151 -0.49 10.38 2.29
C ASP A 151 -0.86 10.57 3.77
N ASP A 152 -0.25 11.58 4.40
CA ASP A 152 -0.39 11.92 5.81
C ASP A 152 -0.14 10.73 6.78
N LEU A 153 0.93 9.94 6.56
CA LEU A 153 1.29 8.77 7.38
C LEU A 153 1.43 9.05 8.89
N GLN A 154 1.67 10.30 9.29
CA GLN A 154 1.70 10.68 10.71
C GLN A 154 0.36 10.43 11.42
N TRP A 155 -0.73 10.28 10.67
CA TRP A 155 -2.07 9.99 11.20
C TRP A 155 -2.50 8.53 10.98
N ALA A 156 -1.61 7.67 10.51
CA ALA A 156 -1.91 6.25 10.35
C ALA A 156 -2.21 5.59 11.70
N ASP A 157 -3.22 4.73 11.72
CA ASP A 157 -3.56 3.90 12.87
C ASP A 157 -2.51 2.79 13.09
N SER A 158 -2.49 2.20 14.29
CA SER A 158 -1.51 1.16 14.64
C SER A 158 -1.63 -0.10 13.80
N ALA A 159 -2.85 -0.47 13.38
CA ALA A 159 -3.08 -1.65 12.56
C ALA A 159 -2.54 -1.43 11.13
N SER A 160 -2.79 -0.25 10.55
CA SER A 160 -2.18 0.20 9.29
C SER A 160 -0.66 0.16 9.33
N LEU A 161 -0.04 0.69 10.39
CA LEU A 161 1.41 0.69 10.53
C LEU A 161 1.97 -0.72 10.67
N ALA A 162 1.28 -1.61 11.38
CA ALA A 162 1.64 -3.02 11.50
C ALA A 162 1.59 -3.74 10.13
N LEU A 163 0.55 -3.49 9.33
CA LEU A 163 0.46 -4.00 7.96
C LEU A 163 1.57 -3.43 7.06
N LEU A 164 1.84 -2.13 7.13
CA LEU A 164 2.92 -1.51 6.36
C LEU A 164 4.27 -2.17 6.67
N LYS A 165 4.56 -2.40 7.96
CA LYS A 165 5.74 -3.14 8.38
C LYS A 165 5.75 -4.54 7.77
N LEU A 166 4.67 -5.31 7.94
CA LEU A 166 4.52 -6.67 7.40
C LEU A 166 4.85 -6.73 5.90
N LEU A 167 4.26 -5.82 5.11
CA LEU A 167 4.48 -5.74 3.66
C LEU A 167 5.95 -5.47 3.30
N LEU A 168 6.63 -4.64 4.08
CA LEU A 168 8.00 -4.22 3.80
C LEU A 168 9.06 -5.20 4.32
N THR A 169 8.74 -5.99 5.34
CA THR A 169 9.70 -6.86 6.01
C THR A 169 9.53 -8.34 5.70
N GLU A 170 8.31 -8.79 5.40
CA GLU A 170 8.02 -10.22 5.22
C GLU A 170 7.73 -10.60 3.77
N MET A 171 7.59 -9.63 2.86
CA MET A 171 7.51 -9.92 1.43
C MET A 171 8.91 -10.06 0.84
N GLU A 172 9.37 -11.31 0.70
CA GLU A 172 10.70 -11.63 0.15
C GLU A 172 10.86 -11.19 -1.31
N THR A 173 9.79 -11.27 -2.10
CA THR A 173 9.76 -10.88 -3.51
C THR A 173 8.46 -10.18 -3.83
N GLY A 174 8.51 -9.23 -4.76
CA GLY A 174 7.32 -8.49 -5.17
C GLY A 174 7.70 -7.24 -5.93
N TYR A 175 6.92 -6.88 -6.94
CA TYR A 175 7.07 -5.63 -7.67
C TYR A 175 6.20 -4.56 -7.01
N LEU A 176 6.48 -4.28 -5.74
CA LEU A 176 5.74 -3.34 -4.90
C LEU A 176 6.60 -2.13 -4.55
N LEU A 177 6.12 -0.94 -4.87
CA LEU A 177 6.68 0.32 -4.38
C LEU A 177 5.66 1.01 -3.50
N VAL A 178 6.01 1.22 -2.23
CA VAL A 178 5.22 2.07 -1.33
C VAL A 178 5.84 3.46 -1.32
N LEU A 179 5.03 4.46 -1.67
CA LEU A 179 5.33 5.87 -1.53
C LEU A 179 4.62 6.37 -0.29
N GLY A 180 5.34 6.98 0.63
CA GLY A 180 4.79 7.55 1.85
C GLY A 180 5.06 9.05 1.94
N ALA A 181 4.06 9.83 2.33
CA ALA A 181 4.26 11.23 2.68
C ALA A 181 3.86 11.48 4.13
N TYR A 182 4.66 12.26 4.86
CA TYR A 182 4.32 12.68 6.20
C TYR A 182 4.86 14.07 6.54
N ARG A 183 4.32 14.62 7.62
CA ARG A 183 4.73 15.91 8.19
C ARG A 183 5.80 15.67 9.25
N ASP A 184 7.03 16.06 8.95
CA ASP A 184 8.18 15.92 9.85
C ASP A 184 8.00 16.70 11.15
N ASN A 185 7.32 17.84 11.09
CA ASN A 185 7.01 18.65 12.26
C ASN A 185 5.88 18.09 13.16
N GLU A 186 5.17 17.04 12.73
CA GLU A 186 4.10 16.38 13.52
C GLU A 186 4.52 15.01 14.06
N VAL A 187 5.78 14.60 13.85
CA VAL A 187 6.32 13.34 14.35
C VAL A 187 7.57 13.58 15.19
N PHE A 188 7.61 12.98 16.37
CA PHE A 188 8.74 13.00 17.30
C PHE A 188 9.38 11.60 17.36
N PRO A 189 10.58 11.42 17.94
CA PRO A 189 11.27 10.13 17.93
C PRO A 189 10.45 8.94 18.47
N ALA A 190 9.63 9.15 19.49
CA ALA A 190 8.75 8.14 20.06
C ALA A 190 7.37 8.03 19.37
N HIS A 191 7.14 8.74 18.27
CA HIS A 191 5.90 8.64 17.49
C HIS A 191 5.78 7.25 16.84
N PRO A 192 4.60 6.61 16.82
CA PRO A 192 4.42 5.25 16.28
C PRO A 192 4.98 5.05 14.86
N LEU A 193 4.74 6.01 13.96
CA LEU A 193 5.33 5.99 12.61
C LEU A 193 6.87 5.90 12.65
N MET A 194 7.53 6.70 13.49
CA MET A 194 9.00 6.74 13.54
C MET A 194 9.57 5.42 14.05
N LEU A 195 8.96 4.83 15.08
CA LEU A 195 9.34 3.52 15.60
C LEU A 195 9.24 2.42 14.52
N VAL A 196 8.15 2.40 13.77
CA VAL A 196 7.95 1.41 12.70
C VAL A 196 8.95 1.61 11.55
N LEU A 197 9.23 2.86 11.16
CA LEU A 197 10.23 3.16 10.15
C LEU A 197 11.65 2.75 10.56
N GLU A 198 12.01 2.92 11.84
CA GLU A 198 13.27 2.44 12.38
C GLU A 198 13.38 0.90 12.34
N GLU A 199 12.30 0.20 12.67
CA GLU A 199 12.24 -1.26 12.59
C GLU A 199 12.39 -1.76 11.14
N ILE A 200 11.67 -1.16 10.20
CA ILE A 200 11.80 -1.46 8.77
C ILE A 200 13.24 -1.24 8.30
N LYS A 201 13.86 -0.12 8.68
CA LYS A 201 15.24 0.21 8.32
C LYS A 201 16.26 -0.81 8.86
N LYS A 202 16.01 -1.38 10.04
CA LYS A 202 16.89 -2.42 10.62
C LYS A 202 16.79 -3.75 9.86
N GLN A 203 15.61 -4.08 9.34
CA GLN A 203 15.37 -5.36 8.66
C GLN A 203 15.64 -5.29 7.14
N GLN A 204 15.49 -4.11 6.53
CA GLN A 204 15.58 -3.92 5.09
C GLN A 204 16.68 -2.92 4.72
N GLN A 205 17.69 -3.36 3.97
CA GLN A 205 18.79 -2.50 3.53
C GLN A 205 18.38 -1.45 2.46
N LYS A 206 17.18 -1.55 1.86
CA LYS A 206 16.73 -0.71 0.73
C LYS A 206 15.61 0.28 1.10
N LEU A 207 15.71 0.95 2.25
CA LEU A 207 14.86 2.12 2.52
C LEU A 207 15.43 3.35 1.81
N THR A 208 14.76 3.85 0.76
CA THR A 208 15.19 5.07 0.07
C THR A 208 14.40 6.26 0.58
N GLN A 209 14.95 7.00 1.55
CA GLN A 209 14.33 8.23 2.00
C GLN A 209 14.64 9.36 1.01
N LEU A 210 13.61 9.87 0.31
CA LEU A 210 13.72 11.13 -0.41
C LEU A 210 13.34 12.25 0.56
N LEU A 211 14.35 12.77 1.26
CA LEU A 211 14.21 14.05 1.95
C LEU A 211 13.79 15.09 0.91
N SER A 212 12.72 15.83 1.19
CA SER A 212 12.26 16.93 0.33
C SER A 212 13.32 18.03 0.31
N LEU A 213 14.34 17.84 -0.53
CA LEU A 213 15.23 18.90 -0.93
C LEU A 213 14.48 19.68 -2.02
N LEU A 214 14.13 20.92 -1.66
CA LEU A 214 13.89 22.07 -2.54
C LEU A 214 12.46 22.30 -3.04
N TRP A 215 11.76 23.20 -2.32
CA TRP A 215 11.25 24.43 -2.95
C TRP A 215 11.77 25.61 -2.10
N ARG A 216 12.94 26.14 -2.48
CA ARG A 216 13.33 27.53 -2.23
C ARG A 216 13.50 28.17 -3.60
#